data_AF-A0A833DNH4-F1
#
_entry.id   AF-A0A833DNH4-F1
#
_cell.length_a   1.000
_cell.length_b   1.000
_cell.length_c   1.000
_cell.angle_alpha   90.00
_cell.angle_beta   90.00
_cell.angle_gamma   90.00
#
_symmetry.space_group_name_H-M   'P 1'
#
loop_
_entity.id
_entity.type
_entity.pdbx_description
1 polymer ?
#
loop_
_entity_poly.entity_id
_entity_poly.type
_entity_poly.pdbx_seq_one_letter_code
_entity_poly.pdbx_strand_id
1 'polypeptide(L)'
;MTYTLTSIVASELPKVSVAVSDRILLHLLEHDDQADKYVVTNSVTRRGIAEACALHPPNVSRTMRTILRQGLVSEHSRTVKGESRR
;
A
#
# COMPACT_ATOMS: atom_id res chain seq x y z
N MET A 1 -19.69 -0.69 -22.22
CA MET A 1 -19.16 -2.08 -22.33
C MET A 1 -18.42 -2.35 -21.03
N THR A 2 -19.00 -3.13 -20.13
CA THR A 2 -18.45 -3.39 -18.79
C THR A 2 -18.00 -4.84 -18.71
N TYR A 3 -16.74 -5.05 -18.32
CA TYR A 3 -16.18 -6.39 -18.14
C TYR A 3 -16.29 -6.75 -16.65
N THR A 4 -16.97 -7.84 -16.33
CA THR A 4 -17.01 -8.42 -14.99
C THR A 4 -16.14 -9.66 -14.96
N LEU A 5 -15.29 -9.80 -13.94
CA LEU A 5 -14.58 -11.04 -13.68
C LEU A 5 -15.59 -12.14 -13.35
N THR A 6 -15.68 -13.17 -14.18
CA THR A 6 -16.34 -14.42 -13.83
C THR A 6 -15.58 -15.00 -12.64
N SER A 7 -16.25 -15.15 -11.49
CA SER A 7 -15.65 -15.61 -10.24
C SER A 7 -15.05 -17.01 -10.44
N ILE A 8 -13.75 -17.07 -10.72
CA ILE A 8 -12.99 -18.32 -10.62
C ILE A 8 -13.09 -18.71 -9.14
N VAL A 9 -13.62 -19.90 -8.90
CA VAL A 9 -13.86 -20.44 -7.56
C VAL A 9 -12.55 -20.35 -6.77
N ALA A 10 -12.52 -19.50 -5.74
CA ALA A 10 -11.32 -19.28 -4.92
C ALA A 10 -10.81 -20.55 -4.24
N SER A 11 -11.58 -21.65 -4.25
CA SER A 11 -11.23 -22.97 -3.73
C SER A 11 -10.17 -23.71 -4.55
N GLU A 12 -10.04 -23.41 -5.85
CA GLU A 12 -9.10 -24.11 -6.76
C GLU A 12 -7.76 -23.38 -6.90
N LEU A 13 -7.64 -22.17 -6.34
CA LEU A 13 -6.38 -21.43 -6.38
C LEU A 13 -5.47 -21.90 -5.25
N PRO A 14 -4.19 -22.22 -5.53
CA PRO A 14 -3.23 -22.52 -4.47
C PRO A 14 -3.18 -21.35 -3.50
N LYS A 15 -3.12 -21.65 -2.19
CA LYS A 15 -2.91 -20.63 -1.15
C LYS A 15 -1.51 -20.05 -1.28
N VAL A 16 -1.34 -19.09 -2.17
CA VAL A 16 -0.09 -18.35 -2.34
C VAL A 16 -0.04 -17.28 -1.26
N SER A 17 0.89 -17.43 -0.34
CA SER A 17 1.16 -16.42 0.69
C SER A 17 2.26 -15.48 0.19
N VAL A 18 1.89 -14.24 -0.12
CA VAL A 18 2.86 -13.17 -0.43
C VAL A 18 3.34 -12.53 0.88
N ALA A 19 4.64 -12.30 1.00
CA ALA A 19 5.20 -11.68 2.20
C ALA A 19 4.60 -10.27 2.42
N VAL A 20 4.48 -9.87 3.69
CA VAL A 20 3.90 -8.56 4.05
C VAL A 20 4.69 -7.40 3.44
N SER A 21 6.02 -7.52 3.37
CA SER A 21 6.90 -6.54 2.71
C SER A 21 6.53 -6.36 1.24
N ASP A 22 6.36 -7.48 0.53
CA ASP A 22 6.18 -7.48 -0.91
C ASP A 22 4.82 -6.90 -1.28
N ARG A 23 3.78 -7.19 -0.49
CA ARG A 23 2.46 -6.54 -0.65
C ARG A 23 2.53 -5.02 -0.50
N ILE A 24 3.28 -4.54 0.49
CA ILE A 24 3.48 -3.09 0.67
C ILE A 24 4.29 -2.50 -0.48
N LEU A 25 5.37 -3.15 -0.92
CA LEU A 25 6.20 -2.68 -2.03
C LEU A 25 5.41 -2.63 -3.34
N LEU A 26 4.62 -3.66 -3.64
CA LEU A 26 3.73 -3.69 -4.82
C LEU A 26 2.72 -2.54 -4.75
N HIS A 27 2.07 -2.34 -3.61
CA HIS A 27 1.14 -1.24 -3.42
C HIS A 27 1.80 0.14 -3.59
N LEU A 28 3.02 0.32 -3.09
CA LEU A 28 3.77 1.58 -3.28
C LEU A 28 4.16 1.78 -4.75
N LEU A 29 4.56 0.72 -5.45
CA LEU A 29 4.89 0.75 -6.87
C LEU A 29 3.68 1.14 -7.73
N GLU A 30 2.49 0.62 -7.41
CA GLU A 30 1.23 1.01 -8.07
C GLU A 30 0.91 2.51 -7.91
N HIS A 31 1.51 3.17 -6.92
CA HIS A 31 1.32 4.60 -6.61
C HIS A 31 2.61 5.42 -6.79
N ASP A 32 3.59 4.92 -7.54
CA ASP A 32 4.88 5.58 -7.77
C ASP A 32 4.71 6.94 -8.50
N ASP A 33 3.61 7.11 -9.24
CA ASP A 33 3.24 8.39 -9.85
C ASP A 33 3.06 9.53 -8.81
N GLN A 34 2.90 9.18 -7.53
CA GLN A 34 2.82 10.14 -6.43
C GLN A 34 4.19 10.49 -5.83
N ALA A 35 5.27 9.82 -6.24
CA ALA A 35 6.61 9.96 -5.66
C ALA A 35 7.18 11.37 -5.77
N ASP A 36 6.80 12.19 -6.75
CA ASP A 36 7.27 13.60 -6.87
C ASP A 36 6.20 14.65 -6.51
N LYS A 37 5.01 14.23 -6.09
CA LYS A 37 3.90 15.15 -5.80
C LYS A 37 3.99 15.75 -4.39
N TYR A 38 3.79 17.06 -4.25
CA TYR A 38 3.68 17.72 -2.94
C TYR A 38 2.37 17.39 -2.19
N VAL A 39 1.32 17.03 -2.92
CA VAL A 39 0.03 16.59 -2.37
C VAL A 39 -0.20 15.15 -2.80
N VAL A 40 -0.41 14.27 -1.83
CA VAL A 40 -0.60 12.84 -2.03
C VAL A 40 -1.98 12.40 -1.59
N THR A 41 -2.42 11.22 -2.00
CA THR A 41 -3.68 10.62 -1.56
C THR A 41 -3.46 9.80 -0.29
N ASN A 42 -4.57 9.38 0.34
CA ASN A 42 -4.49 8.53 1.54
C ASN A 42 -3.80 7.17 1.25
N SER A 43 -3.72 6.72 -0.01
CA SER A 43 -3.21 5.39 -0.36
C SER A 43 -1.74 5.20 0.01
N VAL A 44 -0.92 6.25 0.02
CA VAL A 44 0.50 6.18 0.43
C VAL A 44 0.73 6.50 1.91
N THR A 45 -0.34 6.68 2.69
CA THR A 45 -0.23 6.88 4.14
C THR A 45 -0.25 5.54 4.85
N ARG A 46 0.22 5.51 6.11
CA ARG A 46 0.14 4.31 6.96
C ARG A 46 -1.28 3.72 7.03
N ARG A 47 -2.32 4.55 7.08
CA ARG A 47 -3.71 4.09 7.17
C ARG A 47 -4.18 3.50 5.83
N GLY A 48 -3.93 4.19 4.73
CA GLY A 48 -4.30 3.67 3.41
C GLY A 48 -3.55 2.40 3.03
N ILE A 49 -2.25 2.31 3.36
CA ILE A 49 -1.47 1.07 3.18
C ILE A 49 -2.05 -0.07 4.02
N ALA A 50 -2.44 0.20 5.27
CA ALA A 50 -3.07 -0.80 6.15
C ALA A 50 -4.38 -1.34 5.56
N GLU A 51 -5.22 -0.45 5.05
CA GLU A 51 -6.49 -0.78 4.41
C GLU A 51 -6.27 -1.59 3.11
N ALA A 52 -5.41 -1.12 2.22
CA ALA A 52 -5.16 -1.74 0.92
C ALA A 52 -4.46 -3.12 1.04
N CYS A 53 -3.49 -3.25 1.94
CA CYS A 53 -2.73 -4.48 2.10
C CYS A 53 -3.38 -5.49 3.08
N ALA A 54 -4.57 -5.18 3.61
CA ALA A 54 -5.25 -5.94 4.68
C ALA A 54 -4.33 -6.21 5.88
N LEU A 55 -3.72 -5.15 6.42
CA LEU A 55 -2.75 -5.19 7.52
C LEU A 55 -3.21 -4.36 8.72
N HIS A 56 -2.79 -4.77 9.91
CA HIS A 56 -2.91 -3.92 11.09
C HIS A 56 -1.91 -2.74 11.02
N PRO A 57 -2.26 -1.48 11.36
CA PRO A 57 -1.36 -0.33 11.22
C PRO A 57 0.01 -0.43 11.93
N PRO A 58 0.13 -1.09 13.10
CA PRO A 58 1.42 -1.46 13.70
C PRO A 58 2.30 -2.36 12.82
N ASN A 59 1.71 -3.28 12.05
CA ASN A 59 2.46 -4.14 11.14
C ASN A 59 3.02 -3.33 9.98
N VAL A 60 2.23 -2.39 9.43
CA VAL A 60 2.70 -1.44 8.42
C VAL A 60 3.90 -0.66 8.95
N SER A 61 3.79 -0.09 10.17
CA SER A 61 4.87 0.69 10.78
C SER A 61 6.16 -0.13 10.97
N ARG A 62 6.03 -1.40 11.41
CA ARG A 62 7.17 -2.32 11.57
C ARG A 62 7.82 -2.64 10.23
N THR A 63 7.03 -2.98 9.22
CA THR A 63 7.53 -3.34 7.89
C THR A 63 8.17 -2.15 7.19
N MET A 64 7.52 -0.98 7.21
CA MET A 64 8.05 0.28 6.65
C MET A 64 9.43 0.60 7.23
N ARG A 65 9.61 0.48 8.56
CA ARG A 65 10.93 0.68 9.19
C ARG A 65 12.00 -0.29 8.66
N THR A 66 11.62 -1.53 8.38
CA THR A 66 12.56 -2.52 7.82
C THR A 66 12.95 -2.16 6.39
N ILE A 67 11.98 -1.89 5.50
CA ILE A 67 12.26 -1.58 4.09
C ILE A 67 12.91 -0.20 3.90
N LEU A 68 12.66 0.75 4.80
CA LEU A 68 13.40 2.02 4.88
C LEU A 68 14.88 1.79 5.19
N ARG A 69 15.20 0.98 6.21
CA ARG A 69 16.59 0.64 6.55
C ARG A 69 17.33 -0.10 5.45
N GLN A 70 16.59 -0.86 4.63
CA GLN A 70 17.14 -1.57 3.47
C GLN A 70 17.35 -0.65 2.26
N GLY A 71 16.88 0.60 2.30
CA GLY A 71 16.97 1.54 1.18
C GLY A 71 16.00 1.25 0.03
N LEU A 72 14.96 0.44 0.26
CA LEU A 72 13.98 0.10 -0.78
C LEU A 72 12.92 1.20 -0.98
N VAL A 73 12.75 2.07 0.01
CA VAL A 73 11.78 3.17 -0.02
C VAL A 73 12.37 4.40 0.66
N SER A 74 11.77 5.57 0.40
CA SER A 74 12.09 6.84 1.05
C SER A 74 10.85 7.43 1.73
N GLU A 75 11.02 8.04 2.90
CA GLU A 75 9.94 8.70 3.65
C GLU A 75 9.95 10.21 3.43
N HIS A 76 8.78 10.80 3.20
CA HIS A 76 8.61 12.24 2.98
C HIS A 76 7.35 12.75 3.67
N SER A 77 7.43 13.92 4.30
CA SER A 77 6.27 14.63 4.86
C SER A 77 5.56 15.41 3.75
N ARG A 78 4.30 15.06 3.46
CA ARG A 78 3.49 15.65 2.37
C ARG A 78 2.09 15.97 2.85
N THR A 79 1.41 16.87 2.15
CA THR A 79 0.00 17.15 2.42
C THR A 79 -0.85 16.00 1.88
N VAL A 80 -1.69 15.41 2.73
CA VAL A 80 -2.64 14.39 2.28
C VAL A 80 -3.92 15.09 1.79
N LYS A 81 -4.33 14.78 0.57
CA LYS A 81 -5.55 15.30 -0.05
C LYS A 81 -6.75 14.94 0.81
N GLY A 82 -7.53 15.95 1.20
CA GLY A 82 -8.73 15.76 2.02
C GLY A 82 -8.47 15.57 3.51
N GLU A 83 -7.23 15.62 3.97
CA GLU A 83 -6.93 15.68 5.39
C GLU A 83 -7.23 17.10 5.91
N SER A 84 -8.43 17.28 6.47
CA SER A 84 -8.74 18.50 7.22
C SER A 84 -7.88 18.52 8.47
N ARG A 85 -6.97 19.50 8.59
CA ARG A 85 -6.37 19.83 9.88
C ARG A 85 -7.52 20.22 10.82
N ARG A 86 -7.81 19.35 11.77
CA ARG A 86 -8.80 19.59 12.82
C ARG A 86 -8.15 20.29 14.00
#